data_AF-A0A974BH82-F1
#
_entry.id   AF-A0A974BH82-F1
#
_cell.length_a   1.000
_cell.length_b   1.000
_cell.length_c   1.000
_cell.angle_alpha   90.00
_cell.angle_beta   90.00
_cell.angle_gamma   90.00
#
_symmetry.space_group_name_H-M   'P 1'
#
loop_
_entity.id
_entity.type
_entity.pdbx_description
1 polymer ?
#
loop_
_entity_poly.entity_id
_entity_poly.type
_entity_poly.pdbx_seq_one_letter_code
_entity_poly.pdbx_strand_id
1 'polypeptide(L)'
;MPMWNPWRGCRRYSEGCQYCYIHKGDNIICQPLLGSLDIEKYLHDVELVVVGGESDRDARPLDYDWVLDIREQCKRQDVHFEFRQCGTHFIKDGKQYSLAVKDLCAQARKANIIL
;
A
#
# COMPACT_ATOMS: atom_id res chain seq x y z
N MET A 1 14.43 -7.89 21.88
CA MET A 1 13.52 -7.86 23.05
C MET A 1 12.10 -7.88 22.52
N PRO A 2 11.21 -8.77 22.97
CA PRO A 2 9.81 -8.70 22.55
C PRO A 2 9.18 -7.46 23.19
N MET A 3 8.81 -6.50 22.35
CA MET A 3 8.12 -5.27 22.74
C MET A 3 6.68 -5.65 23.09
N TRP A 4 6.31 -5.54 24.37
CA TRP A 4 4.94 -5.80 24.83
C TRP A 4 3.97 -4.88 24.06
N ASN A 5 3.04 -5.48 23.31
CA ASN A 5 2.06 -4.76 22.51
C ASN A 5 0.65 -5.06 23.07
N PRO A 6 -0.02 -4.10 23.73
CA PRO A 6 -1.38 -4.31 24.28
C PRO A 6 -2.44 -4.60 23.19
N TRP A 7 -2.12 -4.37 21.93
CA TRP A 7 -2.97 -4.63 20.76
C TRP A 7 -2.69 -5.98 20.08
N ARG A 8 -1.58 -6.66 20.44
CA ARG A 8 -1.16 -7.95 19.89
C ARG A 8 -0.72 -8.86 21.03
N GLY A 9 -1.63 -9.72 21.53
CA GLY A 9 -1.37 -10.51 22.73
C GLY A 9 -2.18 -11.79 22.91
N CYS A 10 -2.90 -12.27 21.89
CA CYS A 10 -3.68 -13.52 21.97
C CYS A 10 -2.99 -14.63 21.18
N ARG A 11 -3.07 -15.88 21.67
CA ARG A 11 -2.63 -17.09 20.96
C ARG A 11 -3.86 -17.88 20.51
N ARG A 12 -3.86 -18.34 19.25
CA ARG A 12 -4.94 -19.21 18.73
C ARG A 12 -5.04 -20.47 19.59
N TYR A 13 -6.25 -20.76 20.09
CA TYR A 13 -6.52 -21.92 20.96
C TYR A 13 -7.41 -22.96 20.28
N SER A 14 -8.34 -22.54 19.41
CA SER A 14 -9.25 -23.44 18.70
C SER A 14 -9.58 -22.90 17.31
N GLU A 15 -10.33 -23.68 16.50
CA GLU A 15 -10.82 -23.26 15.18
C GLU A 15 -11.67 -21.99 15.23
N GLY A 16 -12.32 -21.70 16.38
CA GLY A 16 -13.06 -20.46 16.58
C GLY A 16 -12.21 -19.18 16.50
N CYS A 17 -10.88 -19.30 16.57
CA CYS A 17 -9.96 -18.16 16.42
C CYS A 17 -9.70 -17.77 14.96
N GLN A 18 -10.14 -18.56 13.98
CA GLN A 18 -9.80 -18.37 12.56
C GLN A 18 -10.14 -16.96 12.02
N TYR A 19 -11.25 -16.36 12.49
CA TYR A 19 -11.73 -15.05 12.05
C TYR A 19 -11.71 -13.99 13.17
N CYS A 20 -10.95 -14.23 14.24
CA CYS A 20 -10.85 -13.29 15.34
C CYS A 20 -10.08 -12.04 14.87
N TYR A 21 -10.67 -10.86 15.05
CA TYR A 21 -10.07 -9.58 14.65
C TYR A 21 -8.71 -9.31 15.32
N ILE A 22 -8.42 -9.93 16.47
CA ILE A 22 -7.11 -9.84 17.14
C ILE A 22 -5.99 -10.53 16.35
N HIS A 23 -6.35 -11.52 15.52
CA HIS A 23 -5.40 -12.26 14.67
C HIS A 23 -5.39 -11.76 13.23
N LYS A 24 -6.12 -10.67 12.95
CA LYS A 24 -6.08 -10.01 11.66
C LYS A 24 -4.72 -9.31 11.52
N GLY A 25 -4.10 -9.45 10.36
CA GLY A 25 -2.86 -8.74 10.04
C GLY A 25 -3.07 -7.23 9.97
N ASP A 26 -1.96 -6.51 10.10
CA ASP A 26 -1.98 -5.04 9.97
C ASP A 26 -2.13 -4.65 8.50
N ASN A 27 -2.51 -3.40 8.26
CA ASN A 27 -2.48 -2.81 6.95
C ASN A 27 -1.46 -1.68 6.93
N ILE A 28 -0.63 -1.60 5.89
CA ILE A 28 0.27 -0.48 5.66
C ILE A 28 -0.34 0.42 4.59
N ILE A 29 -0.49 1.71 4.89
CA ILE A 29 -1.04 2.70 3.96
C ILE A 29 0.06 3.70 3.59
N CYS A 30 0.64 3.53 2.41
CA CYS A 30 1.57 4.44 1.77
C CYS A 30 0.81 5.43 0.89
N GLN A 31 -0.08 6.23 1.49
CA GLN A 31 -0.86 7.24 0.80
C GLN A 31 -0.95 8.53 1.66
N PRO A 32 -0.31 9.63 1.26
CA PRO A 32 0.40 9.79 -0.01
C PRO A 32 1.79 9.13 -0.01
N LEU A 33 2.16 8.52 -1.14
CA LEU A 33 3.53 8.09 -1.41
C LEU A 33 4.33 9.27 -1.98
N LEU A 34 5.37 9.67 -1.26
CA LEU A 34 6.13 10.91 -1.51
C LEU A 34 7.57 10.66 -1.98
N GLY A 35 7.96 9.40 -2.10
CA GLY A 35 9.29 8.96 -2.48
C GLY A 35 9.37 7.45 -2.50
N SER A 36 10.48 6.93 -3.01
CA SER A 36 10.81 5.50 -2.90
C SER A 36 10.88 5.07 -1.43
N LEU A 37 10.34 3.89 -1.13
CA LEU A 37 10.26 3.36 0.23
C LEU A 37 10.55 1.86 0.22
N ASP A 38 11.54 1.44 1.01
CA ASP A 38 11.76 0.04 1.35
C ASP A 38 10.97 -0.30 2.63
N ILE A 39 9.89 -1.05 2.44
CA ILE A 39 9.02 -1.56 3.50
C ILE A 39 9.21 -3.05 3.77
N GLU A 40 10.12 -3.73 3.07
CA GLU A 40 10.17 -5.19 3.01
C GLU A 40 10.32 -5.81 4.41
N LYS A 41 11.11 -5.19 5.28
CA LYS A 41 11.30 -5.64 6.67
C LYS A 41 10.06 -5.49 7.58
N TYR A 42 9.05 -4.75 7.16
CA TYR A 42 7.82 -4.50 7.93
C TYR A 42 6.62 -5.32 7.45
N LEU A 43 6.78 -6.13 6.40
CA LEU A 43 5.67 -6.88 5.80
C LEU A 43 5.24 -8.12 6.59
N HIS A 44 5.95 -8.48 7.67
CA HIS A 44 5.54 -9.57 8.54
C HIS A 44 4.21 -9.28 9.25
N ASP A 45 3.27 -10.22 9.19
CA ASP A 45 1.89 -10.08 9.70
C ASP A 45 1.10 -8.89 9.09
N VAL A 46 1.46 -8.45 7.89
CA VAL A 46 0.71 -7.45 7.12
C VAL A 46 -0.21 -8.18 6.14
N GLU A 47 -1.48 -7.84 6.16
CA GLU A 47 -2.48 -8.39 5.24
C GLU A 47 -2.56 -7.61 3.93
N LEU A 48 -2.42 -6.28 3.99
CA LEU A 48 -2.61 -5.40 2.84
C LEU A 48 -1.67 -4.20 2.88
N VAL A 49 -1.06 -3.92 1.74
CA VAL A 49 -0.37 -2.66 1.46
C VAL A 49 -1.19 -1.85 0.47
N VAL A 50 -1.49 -0.60 0.82
CA VAL A 50 -2.20 0.36 -0.03
C VAL A 50 -1.25 1.47 -0.44
N VAL A 51 -1.18 1.77 -1.73
CA VAL A 51 -0.37 2.87 -2.27
C VAL A 51 -1.25 3.88 -3.01
N GLY A 52 -0.96 5.17 -2.86
CA GLY A 52 -1.58 6.20 -3.68
C GLY A 52 -0.93 7.57 -3.57
N GLY A 53 -1.27 8.47 -4.49
CA GLY A 53 -0.75 9.85 -4.54
C GLY A 53 -1.65 10.88 -3.86
N GLU A 54 -1.27 12.15 -3.97
CA GLU A 54 -2.05 13.30 -3.49
C GLU A 54 -3.10 13.77 -4.52
N SER A 55 -4.22 14.31 -4.05
CA SER A 55 -5.39 14.69 -4.89
C SER A 55 -5.73 16.17 -4.78
N ASP A 56 -4.75 17.05 -4.97
CA ASP A 56 -4.92 18.50 -4.90
C ASP A 56 -4.16 19.23 -6.03
N ARG A 57 -4.36 20.55 -6.20
CA ARG A 57 -3.69 21.37 -7.23
C ARG A 57 -2.18 21.41 -7.00
N ASP A 58 -1.78 21.52 -5.74
CA ASP A 58 -0.38 21.61 -5.31
C ASP A 58 0.18 20.24 -4.87
N ALA A 59 -0.44 19.15 -5.33
CA ALA A 59 0.01 17.78 -5.06
C ALA A 59 1.48 17.59 -5.47
N ARG A 60 2.20 16.79 -4.70
CA ARG A 60 3.56 16.37 -5.06
C ARG A 60 3.51 15.27 -6.12
N PRO A 61 4.52 15.21 -7.01
CA PRO A 61 4.58 14.16 -8.01
C PRO A 61 4.63 12.77 -7.39
N LEU A 62 3.74 11.89 -7.82
CA LEU A 62 3.82 10.46 -7.57
C LEU A 62 4.55 9.79 -8.74
N ASP A 63 5.69 9.17 -8.47
CA ASP A 63 6.39 8.35 -9.46
C ASP A 63 5.84 6.92 -9.48
N TYR A 64 5.47 6.44 -10.66
CA TYR A 64 4.94 5.10 -10.85
C TYR A 64 5.98 4.01 -10.54
N ASP A 65 7.27 4.28 -10.71
CA ASP A 65 8.32 3.31 -10.40
C ASP A 65 8.37 3.00 -8.89
N TRP A 66 8.06 3.97 -8.03
CA TRP A 66 7.95 3.74 -6.59
C TRP A 66 6.76 2.82 -6.25
N VAL A 67 5.66 2.93 -6.99
CA VAL A 67 4.48 2.07 -6.84
C VAL A 67 4.82 0.63 -7.22
N LEU A 68 5.53 0.45 -8.35
CA LEU A 68 5.94 -0.87 -8.83
C LEU A 68 6.96 -1.53 -7.90
N ASP A 69 7.88 -0.76 -7.33
CA ASP A 69 8.87 -1.27 -6.37
C ASP A 69 8.20 -1.80 -5.09
N ILE A 70 7.29 -1.04 -4.48
CA ILE A 70 6.51 -1.50 -3.31
C ILE A 70 5.69 -2.74 -3.67
N ARG A 71 5.07 -2.79 -4.85
CA ARG A 71 4.35 -3.98 -5.30
C ARG A 71 5.26 -5.21 -5.37
N GLU A 72 6.46 -5.09 -5.92
CA GLU A 72 7.40 -6.21 -5.99
C GLU A 72 7.88 -6.63 -4.59
N GLN A 73 8.05 -5.69 -3.64
CA GLN A 73 8.31 -6.03 -2.23
C GLN A 73 7.16 -6.85 -1.63
N CYS A 74 5.90 -6.45 -1.87
CA CYS A 74 4.71 -7.19 -1.41
C CYS A 74 4.64 -8.59 -2.03
N LYS A 75 4.90 -8.69 -3.33
CA LYS A 75 4.91 -9.96 -4.08
C LYS A 75 5.94 -10.95 -3.53
N ARG A 76 7.13 -10.47 -3.12
CA ARG A 76 8.17 -11.34 -2.53
C ARG A 76 7.76 -11.97 -1.20
N GLN A 77 6.81 -11.35 -0.48
CA GLN A 77 6.33 -11.83 0.82
C GLN A 77 4.87 -12.29 0.83
N ASP A 78 4.26 -12.44 -0.35
CA ASP A 78 2.87 -12.88 -0.50
C ASP A 78 1.86 -11.98 0.26
N VAL A 79 2.08 -10.67 0.24
CA VAL A 79 1.21 -9.67 0.85
C VAL A 79 0.31 -9.03 -0.21
N HIS A 80 -0.98 -8.86 0.09
CA HIS A 80 -1.90 -8.19 -0.84
C HIS A 80 -1.49 -6.75 -1.09
N PHE A 81 -1.71 -6.29 -2.31
CA PHE A 81 -1.30 -4.97 -2.75
C PHE A 81 -2.42 -4.26 -3.51
N GLU A 82 -2.71 -3.02 -3.12
CA GLU A 82 -3.68 -2.15 -3.79
C GLU A 82 -3.00 -0.84 -4.24
N PHE A 83 -2.96 -0.61 -5.56
CA PHE A 83 -2.70 0.73 -6.09
C PHE A 83 -4.03 1.49 -6.21
N ARG A 84 -4.33 2.31 -5.19
CA ARG A 84 -5.64 2.91 -4.99
C ARG A 84 -5.90 4.11 -5.89
N GLN A 85 -4.93 5.02 -5.98
CA GLN A 85 -5.07 6.25 -6.76
C GLN A 85 -3.74 6.78 -7.28
N CYS A 86 -3.75 7.32 -8.50
CA CYS A 86 -2.67 8.19 -8.98
C CYS A 86 -2.59 9.47 -8.14
N GLY A 87 -1.49 10.22 -8.28
CA GLY A 87 -1.44 11.62 -7.85
C GLY A 87 -1.98 12.56 -8.93
N THR A 88 -2.43 13.76 -8.56
CA THR A 88 -2.75 14.83 -9.53
C THR A 88 -1.57 15.06 -10.48
N HIS A 89 -0.34 15.08 -9.94
CA HIS A 89 0.87 15.05 -10.74
C HIS A 89 1.44 13.63 -10.67
N PHE A 90 1.47 12.95 -11.82
CA PHE A 90 1.85 11.56 -11.93
C PHE A 90 2.99 11.41 -12.93
N ILE A 91 4.05 10.70 -12.55
CA ILE A 91 5.21 10.44 -13.41
C ILE A 91 5.18 8.98 -13.82
N LYS A 92 5.28 8.72 -15.12
CA LYS A 92 5.40 7.36 -15.67
C LYS A 92 6.30 7.39 -16.90
N ASP A 93 7.25 6.45 -16.96
CA ASP A 93 8.22 6.35 -18.05
C ASP A 93 9.00 7.67 -18.27
N GLY A 94 9.33 8.37 -17.18
CA GLY A 94 10.00 9.68 -17.20
C GLY A 94 9.14 10.86 -17.67
N LYS A 95 7.85 10.64 -17.99
CA LYS A 95 6.92 11.68 -18.41
C LYS A 95 5.97 12.07 -17.28
N GLN A 96 5.81 13.37 -17.06
CA GLN A 96 4.84 13.90 -16.11
C GLN A 96 3.47 14.12 -16.79
N TYR A 97 2.42 13.76 -16.06
CA TYR A 97 1.01 13.92 -16.40
C TYR A 97 0.31 14.71 -15.30
N SER A 98 -0.58 15.62 -15.67
CA SER A 98 -1.52 16.25 -14.74
C SER A 98 -2.90 15.64 -14.96
N LEU A 99 -3.38 14.88 -13.98
CA LEU A 99 -4.65 14.17 -14.01
C LEU A 99 -5.72 14.96 -13.27
N ALA A 100 -6.96 14.93 -13.76
CA ALA A 100 -8.07 15.51 -13.01
C ALA A 100 -8.37 14.65 -11.77
N VAL A 101 -8.67 15.29 -10.63
CA VAL A 101 -8.93 14.60 -9.34
C VAL A 101 -9.99 13.50 -9.46
N LYS A 102 -11.04 13.74 -10.25
CA LYS A 102 -12.11 12.76 -10.50
C LYS A 102 -11.64 11.48 -11.20
N ASP A 103 -10.52 11.52 -11.92
CA ASP A 103 -10.02 10.43 -12.74
C ASP A 103 -8.94 9.59 -12.03
N LEU A 104 -8.39 10.03 -10.88
CA LEU A 104 -7.21 9.42 -10.24
C LEU A 104 -7.39 7.93 -9.93
N CYS A 105 -8.48 7.57 -9.26
CA CYS A 105 -8.77 6.16 -8.93
C CYS A 105 -9.10 5.34 -10.19
N ALA A 106 -9.78 5.93 -11.17
CA ALA A 106 -10.12 5.24 -12.41
C ALA A 106 -8.87 4.95 -13.25
N GLN A 107 -7.92 5.87 -13.30
CA GLN A 107 -6.64 5.68 -13.99
C GLN A 107 -5.75 4.66 -13.26
N ALA A 108 -5.69 4.70 -11.92
CA ALA A 108 -4.95 3.70 -11.14
C ALA A 108 -5.45 2.27 -11.40
N ARG A 109 -6.78 2.06 -11.44
CA ARG A 109 -7.37 0.75 -11.75
C ARG A 109 -6.98 0.21 -13.12
N LYS A 110 -6.77 1.06 -14.12
CA LYS A 110 -6.35 0.63 -15.47
C LYS A 110 -4.95 0.02 -15.48
N ALA A 111 -4.13 0.27 -14.46
CA ALA A 111 -2.83 -0.38 -14.33
C ALA A 111 -2.95 -1.90 -14.15
N ASN A 112 -4.05 -2.38 -13.57
CA ASN A 112 -4.32 -3.81 -13.35
C ASN A 112 -3.16 -4.56 -12.66
N ILE A 113 -2.63 -3.97 -11.58
CA ILE A 113 -1.44 -4.45 -10.85
C ILE A 113 -1.74 -4.93 -9.42
N ILE A 114 -3.02 -5.14 -9.07
CA ILE A 114 -3.42 -5.70 -7.76
C ILE A 114 -2.82 -7.11 -7.60
N LEU A 115 -2.41 -7.47 -6.38
CA LEU A 115 -1.91 -8.81 -6.00
C LEU A 115 -2.93 -9.55 -5.12
#